data_AF-A0A2A7WY63-F1
#
_entry.id   AF-A0A2A7WY63-F1
#
_cell.length_a   1.000
_cell.length_b   1.000
_cell.length_c   1.000
_cell.angle_alpha   90.00
_cell.angle_beta   90.00
_cell.angle_gamma   90.00
#
_symmetry.space_group_name_H-M   'P 1'
#
loop_
_entity.id
_entity.type
_entity.pdbx_description
1 polymer ?
#
loop_
_entity_poly.entity_id
_entity_poly.type
_entity_poly.pdbx_seq_one_letter_code
_entity_poly.pdbx_strand_id
1 'polypeptide(L)'
;MNLKVNGFLRALNQELIDIPSRERKEIVGEIQEHLNELIQEKIDSGKPSDQAIQEAIESFGSAKKLGIELKEQSIPSSKNLNTMEYDTAFKGAFLFLGGAIIDGSWAFFEKEPDVLYLACMIFLAIGFNAYIFSVKDWTFQRIKWLKQFNKIIWVLPAISSFFFFFNKVFTTFTVTFLFAYLFVLGLQYFTFRNVIKKRSLELQYWN
;
A
#
# COMPACT_ATOMS: atom_id res chain seq x y z
N MET A 1 -19.14 -25.07 22.21
CA MET A 1 -18.39 -25.43 20.99
C MET A 1 -17.68 -26.77 21.23
N ASN A 2 -17.82 -27.73 20.32
CA ASN A 2 -17.34 -29.11 20.53
C ASN A 2 -15.79 -29.18 20.49
N LEU A 3 -15.19 -29.97 21.39
CA LEU A 3 -13.73 -30.12 21.51
C LEU A 3 -13.07 -30.65 20.21
N LYS A 4 -13.76 -31.51 19.46
CA LYS A 4 -13.25 -32.06 18.19
C LYS A 4 -13.14 -30.99 17.11
N VAL A 5 -14.17 -30.15 16.97
CA VAL A 5 -14.20 -29.03 16.01
C VAL A 5 -13.09 -28.03 16.33
N ASN A 6 -12.96 -27.65 17.61
CA ASN A 6 -11.89 -26.75 18.05
C ASN A 6 -10.50 -27.33 17.80
N GLY A 7 -10.33 -28.64 18.00
CA GLY A 7 -9.09 -29.35 17.69
C GLY A 7 -8.74 -29.27 16.20
N PHE A 8 -9.71 -29.52 15.32
CA PHE A 8 -9.54 -29.43 13.87
C PHE A 8 -9.18 -28.02 13.41
N LEU A 9 -9.95 -27.00 13.81
CA LEU A 9 -9.70 -25.61 13.41
C LEU A 9 -8.35 -25.09 13.93
N ARG A 10 -7.94 -25.53 15.14
CA ARG A 10 -6.61 -25.18 15.68
C ARG A 10 -5.49 -25.81 14.87
N ALA A 11 -5.63 -27.08 14.48
CA ALA A 11 -4.66 -27.75 13.62
C ALA A 11 -4.58 -27.07 12.24
N LEU A 12 -5.73 -26.75 11.63
CA LEU A 12 -5.79 -26.02 10.36
C LEU A 12 -5.12 -24.65 10.46
N ASN A 13 -5.41 -23.89 11.52
CA ASN A 13 -4.78 -22.59 11.75
C ASN A 13 -3.25 -22.68 11.94
N GLN A 14 -2.73 -23.78 12.47
CA GLN A 14 -1.28 -24.03 12.54
C GLN A 14 -0.69 -24.34 11.17
N GLU A 15 -1.38 -25.13 10.35
CA GLU A 15 -0.94 -25.42 8.98
C GLU A 15 -0.89 -24.13 8.15
N LEU A 16 -1.84 -23.21 8.32
CA LEU A 16 -1.90 -21.93 7.59
C LEU A 16 -0.98 -20.82 8.15
N ILE A 17 0.01 -21.14 9.00
CA ILE A 17 0.84 -20.12 9.68
C ILE A 17 1.57 -19.17 8.72
N ASP A 18 1.90 -19.66 7.52
CA ASP A 18 2.60 -18.91 6.47
C ASP A 18 1.71 -17.88 5.74
N ILE A 19 0.39 -17.98 5.89
CA ILE A 19 -0.59 -17.03 5.33
C ILE A 19 -0.70 -15.81 6.26
N PRO A 20 -0.86 -14.57 5.73
CA PRO A 20 -1.07 -13.38 6.54
C PRO A 20 -2.20 -13.56 7.57
N SER A 21 -2.00 -13.03 8.79
CA SER A 21 -2.90 -13.28 9.92
C SER A 21 -4.36 -12.91 9.68
N ARG A 22 -4.62 -11.87 8.88
CA ARG A 22 -5.97 -11.45 8.49
C ARG A 22 -6.63 -12.47 7.57
N GLU A 23 -5.96 -12.83 6.48
CA GLU A 23 -6.45 -13.80 5.49
C GLU A 23 -6.62 -15.19 6.12
N ARG A 24 -5.69 -15.60 6.99
CA ARG A 24 -5.82 -16.82 7.78
C ARG A 24 -7.09 -16.81 8.66
N LYS A 25 -7.42 -15.69 9.30
CA LYS A 25 -8.65 -15.57 10.11
C LYS A 25 -9.90 -15.67 9.24
N GLU A 26 -9.89 -15.05 8.06
CA GLU A 26 -11.00 -15.11 7.09
C GLU A 26 -11.21 -16.56 6.62
N ILE A 27 -10.16 -17.25 6.18
CA ILE A 27 -10.19 -18.66 5.75
C ILE A 27 -10.69 -19.58 6.88
N VAL A 28 -10.13 -19.47 8.08
CA VAL A 28 -10.54 -20.30 9.22
C VAL A 28 -12.00 -20.02 9.61
N GLY A 29 -12.46 -18.77 9.48
CA GLY A 29 -13.85 -18.38 9.70
C GLY A 29 -14.81 -19.05 8.71
N GLU A 30 -14.50 -19.01 7.42
CA GLU A 30 -15.30 -19.64 6.36
C GLU A 30 -15.38 -21.17 6.55
N ILE A 31 -14.24 -21.81 6.84
CA ILE A 31 -14.22 -23.25 7.11
C ILE A 31 -15.03 -23.59 8.37
N GLN A 32 -14.98 -22.75 9.40
CA GLN A 32 -15.79 -22.94 10.61
C GLN A 32 -17.29 -22.83 10.30
N GLU A 33 -17.70 -21.88 9.45
CA GLU A 33 -19.10 -21.69 9.04
C GLU A 33 -19.61 -22.91 8.28
N HIS A 34 -18.93 -23.32 7.20
CA HIS A 34 -19.29 -24.51 6.42
C HIS A 34 -19.28 -25.79 7.24
N LEU A 35 -18.34 -25.92 8.20
CA LEU A 35 -18.28 -27.09 9.08
C LEU A 35 -19.51 -27.14 10.00
N ASN A 36 -19.96 -26.00 10.54
CA ASN A 36 -21.16 -25.95 11.37
C ASN A 36 -22.44 -26.24 10.56
N GLU A 37 -22.52 -25.74 9.32
CA GLU A 37 -23.62 -26.03 8.39
C GLU A 37 -23.70 -27.54 8.11
N LEU A 38 -22.58 -28.18 7.77
CA LEU A 38 -22.52 -29.63 7.54
C LEU A 38 -22.88 -30.44 8.79
N ILE A 39 -22.42 -30.02 9.97
CA ILE A 39 -22.80 -30.67 11.23
C ILE A 39 -24.32 -30.60 11.42
N GLN A 40 -24.91 -29.43 11.20
CA GLN A 40 -26.35 -29.23 11.35
C GLN A 40 -27.14 -30.06 10.33
N GLU A 41 -26.73 -30.08 9.07
CA GLU A 41 -27.34 -30.91 8.02
C GLU A 41 -27.36 -32.40 8.40
N LYS A 42 -26.26 -32.91 8.97
CA LYS A 42 -26.18 -34.30 9.42
C LYS A 42 -27.08 -34.56 10.63
N ILE A 43 -27.14 -33.63 11.58
CA ILE A 43 -28.06 -33.73 12.73
C ILE A 43 -29.52 -33.75 12.24
N ASP A 44 -29.87 -32.87 11.30
CA ASP A 44 -31.22 -32.77 10.74
C ASP A 44 -31.59 -34.03 9.94
N SER A 45 -30.61 -34.71 9.35
CA SER A 45 -30.78 -36.04 8.72
C SER A 45 -30.98 -37.20 9.71
N GLY A 46 -31.02 -36.91 11.03
CA GLY A 46 -31.26 -37.89 12.09
C GLY A 46 -29.99 -38.52 12.68
N LYS A 47 -28.80 -37.99 12.39
CA LYS A 47 -27.55 -38.54 12.96
C LYS A 47 -27.30 -38.02 14.38
N PRO A 48 -26.79 -38.86 15.31
CA PRO A 48 -26.33 -38.40 16.60
C PRO A 48 -25.25 -37.32 16.46
N SER A 49 -25.25 -36.32 17.34
CA SER A 49 -24.35 -35.16 17.27
C SER A 49 -22.87 -35.55 17.17
N ASP A 50 -22.41 -36.55 17.93
CA ASP A 50 -21.01 -36.99 17.88
C ASP A 50 -20.63 -37.64 16.53
N GLN A 51 -21.57 -38.36 15.91
CA GLN A 51 -21.38 -38.97 14.60
C GLN A 51 -21.43 -37.91 13.50
N ALA A 52 -22.38 -36.97 13.57
CA ALA A 52 -22.47 -35.83 12.65
C ALA A 52 -21.18 -35.02 12.60
N ILE A 53 -20.58 -34.74 13.77
CA ILE A 53 -19.31 -34.00 13.88
C ILE A 53 -18.15 -34.77 13.25
N GLN A 54 -18.07 -36.08 13.51
CA GLN A 54 -17.01 -36.89 12.94
C GLN A 54 -17.10 -36.96 11.41
N GLU A 55 -18.28 -37.24 10.87
CA GLU A 55 -18.48 -37.31 9.42
C GLU A 55 -18.29 -35.96 8.71
N ALA A 56 -18.69 -34.85 9.36
CA ALA A 56 -18.44 -33.51 8.83
C ALA A 56 -16.93 -33.23 8.74
N ILE A 57 -16.16 -33.55 9.78
CA ILE A 57 -14.69 -33.40 9.76
C ILE A 57 -14.07 -34.30 8.70
N GLU A 58 -14.51 -35.56 8.58
CA GLU A 58 -14.03 -36.51 7.57
C GLU A 58 -14.28 -36.01 6.14
N SER A 59 -15.39 -35.28 5.91
CA SER A 59 -15.71 -34.70 4.60
C SER A 59 -14.72 -33.62 4.14
N PHE A 60 -14.13 -32.88 5.09
CA PHE A 60 -13.03 -31.93 4.80
C PHE A 60 -11.66 -32.61 4.68
N GLY A 61 -11.54 -33.86 5.14
CA GLY A 61 -10.27 -34.57 5.25
C GLY A 61 -9.40 -34.08 6.41
N SER A 62 -8.11 -34.39 6.35
CA SER A 62 -7.17 -33.96 7.40
C SER A 62 -6.85 -32.47 7.31
N ALA A 63 -6.72 -31.80 8.46
CA ALA A 63 -6.34 -30.38 8.53
C ALA A 63 -5.04 -30.08 7.76
N LYS A 64 -4.10 -31.03 7.76
CA LYS A 64 -2.84 -30.95 6.98
C LYS A 64 -3.09 -30.92 5.48
N LYS A 65 -3.92 -31.83 4.96
CA LYS A 65 -4.23 -31.89 3.52
C LYS A 65 -4.96 -30.62 3.08
N LEU A 66 -6.00 -30.23 3.83
CA LEU A 66 -6.75 -29.01 3.58
C LEU A 66 -5.85 -27.77 3.63
N GLY A 67 -4.94 -27.71 4.60
CA GLY A 67 -3.97 -26.62 4.72
C GLY A 67 -3.05 -26.49 3.50
N ILE A 68 -2.60 -27.61 2.93
CA ILE A 68 -1.78 -27.61 1.70
C ILE A 68 -2.60 -27.13 0.51
N GLU A 69 -3.81 -27.69 0.31
CA GLU A 69 -4.70 -27.29 -0.80
C GLU A 69 -5.05 -25.80 -0.73
N LEU A 70 -5.35 -25.29 0.47
CA LEU A 70 -5.63 -23.88 0.69
C LEU A 70 -4.39 -23.00 0.47
N LYS A 71 -3.18 -23.46 0.82
CA LYS A 71 -1.94 -22.74 0.50
C LYS A 71 -1.73 -22.63 -1.00
N GLU A 72 -1.93 -23.72 -1.73
CA GLU A 72 -1.79 -23.74 -3.20
C GLU A 72 -2.81 -22.81 -3.87
N GLN A 73 -4.03 -22.73 -3.36
CA GLN A 73 -5.08 -21.85 -3.87
C GLN A 73 -4.93 -20.38 -3.40
N SER A 74 -4.41 -20.16 -2.20
CA SER A 74 -4.20 -18.82 -1.61
C SER A 74 -2.92 -18.15 -2.08
N ILE A 75 -2.03 -18.84 -2.83
CA ILE A 75 -1.01 -18.17 -3.65
C ILE A 75 -1.76 -17.54 -4.84
N PRO A 76 -2.08 -16.23 -4.81
CA PRO A 76 -2.94 -15.67 -5.82
C PRO A 76 -2.05 -15.14 -6.93
N SER A 77 -1.89 -15.92 -8.01
CA SER A 77 -1.29 -15.42 -9.25
C SER A 77 -2.04 -14.23 -9.86
N SER A 78 -3.28 -13.93 -9.41
CA SER A 78 -4.09 -12.83 -9.95
C SER A 78 -4.23 -11.60 -9.03
N LYS A 79 -4.38 -11.75 -7.70
CA LYS A 79 -4.44 -10.58 -6.79
C LYS A 79 -3.10 -9.86 -6.65
N ASN A 80 -1.98 -10.57 -6.76
CA ASN A 80 -0.65 -9.96 -6.70
C ASN A 80 -0.33 -9.13 -7.95
N LEU A 81 -0.89 -9.42 -9.12
CA LEU A 81 -0.62 -8.63 -10.32
C LEU A 81 -1.17 -7.21 -10.19
N ASN A 82 -2.42 -7.06 -9.75
CA ASN A 82 -3.02 -5.73 -9.61
C ASN A 82 -2.36 -4.93 -8.49
N THR A 83 -2.13 -5.50 -7.31
CA THR A 83 -1.46 -4.78 -6.21
C THR A 83 -0.01 -4.43 -6.54
N MET A 84 0.71 -5.30 -7.24
CA MET A 84 2.07 -5.03 -7.70
C MET A 84 2.09 -3.97 -8.81
N GLU A 85 1.12 -3.97 -9.72
CA GLU A 85 0.96 -2.94 -10.75
C GLU A 85 0.63 -1.57 -10.13
N TYR A 86 -0.31 -1.50 -9.19
CA TYR A 86 -0.63 -0.26 -8.48
C TYR A 86 0.52 0.24 -7.61
N ASP A 87 1.29 -0.64 -6.96
CA ASP A 87 2.48 -0.24 -6.21
C ASP A 87 3.63 0.21 -7.12
N THR A 88 3.73 -0.37 -8.32
CA THR A 88 4.70 0.05 -9.34
C THR A 88 4.31 1.41 -9.90
N ALA A 89 3.04 1.64 -10.22
CA ALA A 89 2.53 2.95 -10.65
C ALA A 89 2.73 4.02 -9.56
N PHE A 90 2.45 3.69 -8.30
CA PHE A 90 2.69 4.59 -7.17
C PHE A 90 4.16 4.98 -7.09
N LYS A 91 5.09 4.01 -7.05
CA LYS A 91 6.54 4.29 -7.03
C LYS A 91 7.00 5.04 -8.28
N GLY A 92 6.47 4.67 -9.45
CA GLY A 92 6.75 5.34 -10.73
C GLY A 92 6.38 6.81 -10.70
N ALA A 93 5.23 7.17 -10.11
CA ALA A 93 4.83 8.56 -9.93
C ALA A 93 5.83 9.36 -9.07
N PHE A 94 6.36 8.77 -7.99
CA PHE A 94 7.40 9.41 -7.17
C PHE A 94 8.73 9.55 -7.90
N LEU A 95 9.14 8.55 -8.68
CA LEU A 95 10.34 8.63 -9.50
C LEU A 95 10.20 9.70 -10.59
N PHE A 96 9.04 9.77 -11.23
CA PHE A 96 8.72 10.79 -12.22
C PHE A 96 8.74 12.20 -11.62
N LEU A 97 8.10 12.41 -10.46
CA LEU A 97 8.14 13.68 -9.76
C LEU A 97 9.56 14.05 -9.32
N GLY A 98 10.30 13.09 -8.74
CA GLY A 98 11.69 13.29 -8.35
C GLY A 98 12.58 13.66 -9.54
N GLY A 99 12.41 12.97 -10.67
CA GLY A 99 13.08 13.28 -11.92
C GLY A 99 12.75 14.68 -12.45
N ALA A 100 11.47 15.06 -12.47
CA ALA A 100 11.04 16.41 -12.88
C ALA A 100 11.63 17.50 -11.98
N ILE A 101 11.74 17.26 -10.67
CA ILE A 101 12.34 18.22 -9.73
C ILE A 101 13.86 18.33 -9.94
N ILE A 102 14.55 17.22 -10.21
CA ILE A 102 15.98 17.20 -10.50
C ILE A 102 16.26 17.89 -11.84
N ASP A 103 15.47 17.58 -12.88
CA ASP A 103 15.53 18.25 -14.18
C ASP A 103 15.28 19.76 -14.03
N GLY A 104 14.33 20.17 -13.19
CA GLY A 104 14.10 21.57 -12.88
C GLY A 104 15.26 22.24 -12.19
N SER A 105 15.99 21.49 -11.36
CA SER A 105 17.23 21.94 -10.74
C SER A 105 18.38 22.04 -11.75
N TRP A 106 18.43 21.13 -12.73
CA TRP A 106 19.42 21.12 -13.81
C TRP A 106 19.16 22.19 -14.86
N ALA A 107 17.89 22.52 -15.12
CA ALA A 107 17.51 23.61 -16.02
C ALA A 107 18.12 24.94 -15.57
N PHE A 108 18.27 25.17 -14.26
CA PHE A 108 19.02 26.32 -13.74
C PHE A 108 20.50 26.33 -14.13
N PHE A 109 21.10 25.24 -14.59
CA PHE A 109 22.51 25.20 -14.96
C PHE A 109 22.74 25.48 -16.45
N GLU A 110 21.90 24.91 -17.32
CA GLU A 110 22.14 24.94 -18.78
C GLU A 110 21.30 25.95 -19.55
N LYS A 111 20.10 26.32 -19.06
CA LYS A 111 19.16 27.16 -19.81
C LYS A 111 18.64 28.30 -18.94
N GLU A 112 18.31 29.42 -19.58
CA GLU A 112 17.51 30.43 -18.90
C GLU A 112 16.12 29.82 -18.65
N PRO A 113 15.67 29.72 -17.39
CA PRO A 113 14.36 29.19 -17.11
C PRO A 113 13.32 30.06 -17.82
N ASP A 114 12.32 29.42 -18.43
CA ASP A 114 11.21 30.10 -19.11
C ASP A 114 9.93 29.95 -18.27
N VAL A 115 9.01 30.91 -18.42
CA VAL A 115 7.68 30.92 -17.83
C VAL A 115 6.93 29.62 -18.12
N LEU A 116 7.07 29.06 -19.33
CA LEU A 116 6.45 27.79 -19.70
C LEU A 116 6.94 26.65 -18.79
N TYR A 117 8.24 26.60 -18.50
CA TYR A 117 8.82 25.58 -17.63
C TYR A 117 8.29 25.68 -16.20
N LEU A 118 8.22 26.90 -15.67
CA LEU A 118 7.63 27.16 -14.36
C LEU A 118 6.17 26.72 -14.29
N ALA A 119 5.39 27.05 -15.32
CA ALA A 119 3.99 26.64 -15.43
C ALA A 119 3.86 25.10 -15.43
N CYS A 120 4.67 24.39 -16.24
CA CYS A 120 4.70 22.93 -16.28
C CYS A 120 5.00 22.32 -14.91
N MET A 121 5.98 22.85 -14.17
CA MET A 121 6.30 22.38 -12.80
C MET A 121 5.14 22.57 -11.83
N ILE A 122 4.46 23.72 -11.88
CA ILE A 122 3.28 23.99 -11.05
C ILE A 122 2.15 23.01 -11.40
N PHE A 123 1.87 22.81 -12.69
CA PHE A 123 0.85 21.86 -13.15
C PHE A 123 1.16 20.42 -12.72
N LEU A 124 2.41 19.98 -12.86
CA LEU A 124 2.86 18.66 -12.40
C LEU A 124 2.69 18.51 -10.89
N ALA A 125 3.04 19.54 -10.11
CA ALA A 125 2.85 19.52 -8.67
C ALA A 125 1.38 19.41 -8.28
N ILE A 126 0.49 20.17 -8.92
CA ILE A 126 -0.96 20.11 -8.69
C ILE A 126 -1.49 18.72 -9.07
N GLY A 127 -1.14 18.20 -10.25
CA GLY A 127 -1.56 16.88 -10.72
C GLY A 127 -1.09 15.78 -9.79
N PHE A 128 0.15 15.86 -9.30
CA PHE A 128 0.69 14.91 -8.33
C PHE A 128 -0.06 14.96 -6.98
N ASN A 129 -0.34 16.16 -6.47
CA ASN A 129 -1.13 16.33 -5.25
C ASN A 129 -2.53 15.69 -5.42
N ALA A 130 -3.21 15.97 -6.54
CA ALA A 130 -4.50 15.38 -6.86
C ALA A 130 -4.43 13.85 -6.94
N TYR A 131 -3.39 13.31 -7.58
CA TYR A 131 -3.14 11.87 -7.62
C TYR A 131 -3.01 11.28 -6.21
N ILE A 132 -2.17 11.87 -5.36
CA ILE A 132 -1.99 11.39 -3.97
C ILE A 132 -3.31 11.38 -3.20
N PHE A 133 -4.14 12.41 -3.34
CA PHE A 133 -5.46 12.41 -2.70
C PHE A 133 -6.44 11.39 -3.29
N SER A 134 -6.29 11.03 -4.56
CA SER A 134 -7.15 10.06 -5.25
C SER A 134 -6.84 8.59 -4.89
N VAL A 135 -5.66 8.29 -4.32
CA VAL A 135 -5.31 6.94 -3.90
C VAL A 135 -6.27 6.47 -2.80
N LYS A 136 -7.08 5.45 -3.11
CA LYS A 136 -8.06 4.85 -2.19
C LYS A 136 -7.41 3.86 -1.22
N ASP A 137 -6.60 2.94 -1.75
CA ASP A 137 -6.02 1.84 -0.98
C ASP A 137 -4.64 2.20 -0.43
N TRP A 138 -4.59 2.73 0.79
CA TRP A 138 -3.34 3.05 1.46
C TRP A 138 -2.78 1.84 2.20
N THR A 139 -1.59 1.38 1.79
CA THR A 139 -0.86 0.31 2.47
C THR A 139 0.23 0.90 3.38
N PHE A 140 0.67 0.13 4.40
CA PHE A 140 1.80 0.52 5.25
C PHE A 140 3.06 0.83 4.43
N GLN A 141 3.29 0.08 3.34
CA GLN A 141 4.45 0.26 2.48
C GLN A 141 4.38 1.59 1.70
N ARG A 142 3.21 1.98 1.18
CA ARG A 142 3.00 3.29 0.53
C ARG A 142 3.24 4.45 1.49
N ILE A 143 2.76 4.34 2.73
CA ILE A 143 3.02 5.36 3.77
C ILE A 143 4.52 5.43 4.11
N LYS A 144 5.20 4.28 4.21
CA LYS A 144 6.65 4.24 4.47
C LYS A 144 7.43 4.93 3.33
N TRP A 145 7.06 4.66 2.08
CA TRP A 145 7.62 5.34 0.91
C TRP A 145 7.37 6.85 0.95
N LEU A 146 6.13 7.26 1.20
CA LEU A 146 5.76 8.67 1.32
C LEU A 146 6.57 9.38 2.42
N LYS A 147 6.78 8.73 3.56
CA LYS A 147 7.65 9.23 4.65
C LYS A 147 9.10 9.39 4.22
N GLN A 148 9.65 8.42 3.47
CA GLN A 148 11.02 8.51 2.95
C GLN A 148 11.15 9.65 1.95
N PHE A 149 10.22 9.75 1.01
CA PHE A 149 10.21 10.80 0.00
C PHE A 149 10.04 12.20 0.61
N ASN A 150 9.19 12.32 1.63
CA ASN A 150 9.02 13.57 2.39
C ASN A 150 10.28 14.00 3.16
N LYS A 151 11.23 13.10 3.43
CA LYS A 151 12.55 13.47 3.95
C LYS A 151 13.49 13.95 2.83
N ILE A 152 13.48 13.24 1.70
CA ILE A 152 14.31 13.56 0.54
C ILE A 152 13.97 14.94 -0.04
N ILE A 153 12.69 15.34 -0.01
CA ILE A 153 12.25 16.63 -0.55
C ILE A 153 12.97 17.84 0.08
N TRP A 154 13.47 17.72 1.31
CA TRP A 154 14.23 18.78 1.99
C TRP A 154 15.68 18.89 1.57
N VAL A 155 16.24 17.85 0.96
CA VAL A 155 17.61 17.89 0.41
C VAL A 155 17.62 18.66 -0.91
N LEU A 156 16.51 18.63 -1.66
CA LEU A 156 16.39 19.25 -2.98
C LEU A 156 16.60 20.77 -2.96
N PRO A 157 16.00 21.56 -2.04
CA PRO A 157 16.30 22.99 -1.91
C PRO A 157 17.78 23.30 -1.74
N ALA A 158 18.51 22.50 -0.96
CA ALA A 158 19.93 22.71 -0.74
C ALA A 158 20.73 22.47 -2.02
N ILE A 159 20.38 21.42 -2.77
CA ILE A 159 20.98 21.11 -4.08
C ILE A 159 20.66 22.21 -5.09
N SER A 160 19.39 22.63 -5.21
CA SER A 160 18.99 23.69 -6.15
C SER A 160 19.63 25.03 -5.78
N SER A 161 19.73 25.36 -4.49
CA SER A 161 20.41 26.59 -4.02
C SER A 161 21.91 26.55 -4.29
N PHE A 162 22.54 25.37 -4.16
CA PHE A 162 23.93 25.17 -4.54
C PHE A 162 24.11 25.46 -6.04
N PHE A 163 23.31 24.85 -6.92
CA PHE A 163 23.40 25.10 -8.36
C PHE A 163 23.10 26.55 -8.74
N PHE A 164 22.11 27.17 -8.07
CA PHE A 164 21.77 28.58 -8.26
C PHE A 164 22.96 29.51 -7.94
N PHE A 165 23.72 29.22 -6.88
CA PHE A 165 24.88 30.03 -6.49
C PHE A 165 26.04 29.95 -7.50
N PHE A 166 26.17 28.83 -8.20
CA PHE A 166 27.19 28.66 -9.24
C PHE A 166 26.77 29.18 -10.62
N ASN A 167 25.47 29.41 -10.84
CA ASN A 167 25.02 30.09 -12.05
C ASN A 167 25.32 31.59 -11.94
N LYS A 168 26.09 32.12 -12.90
CA LYS A 168 26.56 33.52 -12.91
C LYS A 168 25.46 34.53 -13.26
N VAL A 169 24.25 34.07 -13.60
CA VAL A 169 23.15 34.90 -14.11
C VAL A 169 22.10 35.14 -13.02
N PHE A 170 22.38 36.15 -12.19
CA PHE A 170 21.42 36.67 -11.21
C PHE A 170 20.46 37.66 -11.89
N THR A 171 19.29 37.18 -12.32
CA THR A 171 18.20 38.04 -12.81
C THR A 171 17.02 38.01 -11.83
N THR A 172 16.17 39.04 -11.90
CA THR A 172 14.89 39.08 -11.16
C THR A 172 14.04 37.85 -11.46
N PHE A 173 14.09 37.34 -12.70
CA PHE A 173 13.38 36.14 -13.10
C PHE A 173 13.91 34.89 -12.38
N THR A 174 15.23 34.69 -12.34
CA THR A 174 15.85 33.54 -11.64
C THR A 174 15.49 33.51 -10.16
N VAL A 175 15.46 34.68 -9.50
CA VAL A 175 15.03 34.82 -8.10
C VAL A 175 13.54 34.48 -7.93
N THR A 176 12.68 35.03 -8.79
CA THR A 176 11.23 34.75 -8.78
C THR A 176 10.95 33.26 -8.96
N PHE A 177 11.66 32.63 -9.91
CA PHE A 177 11.57 31.21 -10.17
C PHE A 177 12.01 30.38 -8.96
N LEU A 178 13.12 30.75 -8.30
CA LEU A 178 13.59 30.06 -7.07
C LEU A 178 12.52 30.12 -5.96
N PHE A 179 11.90 31.27 -5.72
CA PHE A 179 10.83 31.39 -4.74
C PHE A 179 9.61 30.54 -5.10
N ALA A 180 9.19 30.55 -6.37
CA ALA A 180 8.08 29.72 -6.83
C ALA A 180 8.38 28.22 -6.69
N TYR A 181 9.60 27.81 -7.00
CA TYR A 181 10.08 26.44 -6.81
C TYR A 181 10.05 26.02 -5.34
N LEU A 182 10.60 26.85 -4.44
CA LEU A 182 10.58 26.58 -3.00
C LEU A 182 9.15 26.52 -2.46
N PHE A 183 8.27 27.38 -2.95
CA PHE A 183 6.85 27.35 -2.61
C PHE A 183 6.19 26.03 -3.02
N VAL A 184 6.45 25.53 -4.23
CA VAL A 184 5.95 24.24 -4.71
C VAL A 184 6.45 23.09 -3.84
N LEU A 185 7.75 23.07 -3.48
CA LEU A 185 8.30 22.06 -2.59
C LEU A 185 7.68 22.11 -1.20
N GLY A 186 7.46 23.31 -0.65
CA GLY A 186 6.76 23.52 0.61
C GLY A 186 5.33 22.95 0.56
N LEU A 187 4.60 23.23 -0.51
CA LEU A 187 3.25 22.71 -0.72
C LEU A 187 3.24 21.17 -0.77
N GLN A 188 4.16 20.56 -1.52
CA GLN A 188 4.30 19.10 -1.58
C GLN A 188 4.58 18.49 -0.20
N TYR A 189 5.51 19.09 0.56
CA TYR A 189 5.81 18.65 1.92
C TYR A 189 4.56 18.67 2.82
N PHE A 190 3.78 19.76 2.77
CA PHE A 190 2.55 19.87 3.56
C PHE A 190 1.51 18.82 3.13
N THR A 191 1.32 18.60 1.82
CA THR A 191 0.45 17.55 1.31
C THR A 191 0.86 16.18 1.87
N PHE A 192 2.13 15.81 1.73
CA PHE A 192 2.62 14.52 2.20
C PHE A 192 2.47 14.37 3.70
N ARG A 193 2.83 15.40 4.48
CA ARG A 193 2.67 15.39 5.94
C ARG A 193 1.22 15.16 6.35
N ASN A 194 0.28 15.86 5.71
CA ASN A 194 -1.15 15.74 5.99
C ASN A 194 -1.68 14.36 5.63
N VAL A 195 -1.30 13.83 4.46
CA VAL A 195 -1.71 12.49 4.00
C VAL A 195 -1.11 11.41 4.89
N ILE A 196 0.19 11.49 5.23
CA ILE A 196 0.85 10.57 6.15
C ILE A 196 0.10 10.54 7.48
N LYS A 197 -0.17 11.71 8.09
CA LYS A 197 -0.84 11.81 9.39
C LYS A 197 -2.24 11.19 9.34
N LYS A 198 -3.04 11.56 8.33
CA LYS A 198 -4.42 11.06 8.17
C LYS A 198 -4.43 9.55 7.98
N ARG A 199 -3.65 9.03 7.04
CA ARG A 199 -3.66 7.61 6.67
C ARG A 199 -3.00 6.72 7.70
N SER A 200 -2.00 7.22 8.45
CA SER A 200 -1.41 6.44 9.54
C SER A 200 -2.38 6.22 10.69
N LEU A 201 -3.23 7.20 10.99
CA LEU A 201 -4.26 7.06 12.02
C LEU A 201 -5.30 6.04 11.57
N GLU A 202 -5.79 6.14 10.34
CA GLU A 202 -6.74 5.17 9.77
C GLU A 202 -6.21 3.73 9.91
N LEU A 203 -4.98 3.46 9.47
CA LEU A 203 -4.39 2.11 9.55
C LEU A 203 -4.15 1.59 10.98
N GLN A 204 -4.06 2.46 12.00
CA GLN A 204 -3.94 2.03 13.39
C GLN A 204 -5.26 1.53 13.98
N TYR A 205 -6.41 1.96 13.45
CA TYR A 205 -7.72 1.49 13.91
C TYR A 205 -8.15 0.16 13.31
N TRP A 206 -7.48 -0.31 12.25
CA TRP A 206 -7.82 -1.54 11.53
C TRP A 206 -6.89 -2.73 11.85
N ASN A 207 -5.91 -2.55 12.74
CA ASN A 207 -4.98 -3.58 13.23
C ASN A 207 -5.27 -3.92 14.70
#